data_AF-A0A183C2J2-F1
#
_entry.id   AF-A0A183C2J2-F1
#
_cell.length_a   1.000
_cell.length_b   1.000
_cell.length_c   1.000
_cell.angle_alpha   90.00
_cell.angle_beta   90.00
_cell.angle_gamma   90.00
#
_symmetry.space_group_name_H-M   'P 1'
#
loop_
_entity.id
_entity.type
_entity.pdbx_description
1 polymer ?
#
loop_
_entity_poly.entity_id
_entity_poly.type
_entity_poly.pdbx_seq_one_letter_code
_entity_poly.pdbx_strand_id
1 'polypeptide(L)'
;MSEHYVELIHTFVLVNAPNFISTIWSIAKPLLPERTRNKVQILGKSTWRGEILQMARAEALPSFWNAEGGEKLFLADVKRSMPIDPANYHKTDKLPRDFYTAISIGAGKCGTVEVEAEKGQTLRWKFESDGHFCFAVHFKSGETSPRLAYPKLNQIPGPTFVPFDDQLQCDATGVYQFWFSNEHAWLHALKIRHRISKE
;
A
#
# COMPACT_ATOMS: atom_id res chain seq x y z
N MET A 1 -3.65 -1.94 -14.48
CA MET A 1 -4.07 -1.14 -15.66
C MET A 1 -3.51 -1.72 -16.95
N SER A 2 -2.18 -1.90 -17.08
CA SER A 2 -1.53 -2.40 -18.30
C SER A 2 -1.92 -3.83 -18.73
N GLU A 3 -2.23 -4.72 -17.80
CA GLU A 3 -2.50 -6.14 -18.11
C GLU A 3 -3.99 -6.48 -18.29
N HIS A 4 -4.89 -5.70 -17.67
CA HIS A 4 -6.32 -6.02 -17.61
C HIS A 4 -7.24 -4.95 -18.24
N TYR A 5 -6.71 -3.78 -18.62
CA TYR A 5 -7.47 -2.64 -19.16
C TYR A 5 -6.79 -2.03 -20.39
N VAL A 6 -6.43 -2.89 -21.34
CA VAL A 6 -5.79 -2.50 -22.59
C VAL A 6 -6.78 -1.67 -23.43
N GLU A 7 -6.30 -0.56 -24.01
CA GLU A 7 -7.03 0.32 -24.95
C GLU A 7 -8.20 1.18 -24.44
N LEU A 8 -8.58 1.12 -23.16
CA LEU A 8 -9.64 1.98 -22.62
C LEU A 8 -9.33 3.49 -22.65
N ILE A 9 -8.06 3.86 -22.68
CA ILE A 9 -7.62 5.26 -22.58
C ILE A 9 -7.20 5.76 -23.96
N HIS A 10 -7.86 6.80 -24.44
CA HIS A 10 -7.51 7.45 -25.70
C HIS A 10 -6.25 8.33 -25.56
N THR A 11 -6.22 9.24 -24.57
CA THR A 11 -5.11 10.18 -24.34
C THR A 11 -5.07 10.58 -22.86
N PHE A 12 -3.87 10.71 -22.31
CA PHE A 12 -3.61 11.34 -21.01
C PHE A 12 -3.19 12.79 -21.25
N VAL A 13 -3.95 13.73 -20.71
CA VAL A 13 -3.67 15.16 -20.88
C VAL A 13 -3.31 15.77 -19.53
N LEU A 14 -2.08 16.24 -19.40
CA LEU A 14 -1.59 16.93 -18.22
C LEU A 14 -1.79 18.43 -18.41
N VAL A 15 -2.64 19.02 -17.57
CA VAL A 15 -2.95 20.45 -17.53
C VAL A 15 -2.33 21.10 -16.30
N ASN A 16 -2.08 22.42 -16.38
CA ASN A 16 -1.50 23.20 -15.28
C ASN A 16 -0.24 22.55 -14.66
N ALA A 17 0.56 21.87 -15.49
CA ALA A 17 1.71 21.13 -15.02
C ALA A 17 2.84 22.08 -14.56
N PRO A 18 3.45 21.86 -13.39
CA PRO A 18 4.62 22.62 -12.96
C PRO A 18 5.85 22.26 -13.81
N ASN A 19 6.83 23.17 -13.86
CA ASN A 19 7.97 23.07 -14.78
C ASN A 19 8.82 21.80 -14.60
N PHE A 20 8.86 21.19 -13.41
CA PHE A 20 9.63 19.97 -13.16
C PHE A 20 9.03 18.71 -13.83
N ILE A 21 7.76 18.76 -14.28
CA ILE A 21 7.09 17.62 -14.91
C ILE A 21 7.78 17.23 -16.22
N SER A 22 8.34 18.17 -16.97
CA SER A 22 9.12 17.86 -18.18
C SER A 22 10.35 17.01 -17.88
N THR A 23 11.03 17.29 -16.77
CA THR A 23 12.18 16.50 -16.28
C THR A 23 11.75 15.09 -15.92
N ILE A 24 10.69 14.94 -15.12
CA ILE A 24 10.13 13.63 -14.75
C ILE A 24 9.72 12.86 -16.01
N TRP A 25 9.07 13.53 -16.96
CA TRP A 25 8.64 12.91 -18.21
C TRP A 25 9.82 12.41 -19.04
N SER A 26 10.93 13.14 -19.07
CA SER A 26 12.14 12.74 -19.80
C SER A 26 12.76 11.46 -19.22
N ILE A 27 12.67 11.27 -17.90
CA ILE A 27 13.14 10.07 -17.20
C ILE A 27 12.16 8.91 -17.37
N ALA A 28 10.85 9.17 -17.28
CA ALA A 28 9.81 8.13 -17.34
C ALA A 28 9.55 7.63 -18.77
N LYS A 29 9.67 8.52 -19.78
CA LYS A 29 9.34 8.22 -21.18
C LYS A 29 10.04 6.95 -21.67
N PRO A 30 11.37 6.74 -21.51
CA PRO A 30 12.06 5.51 -21.91
C PRO A 30 11.56 4.21 -21.26
N LEU A 31 10.85 4.29 -20.13
CA LEU A 31 10.35 3.13 -19.39
C LEU A 31 8.94 2.71 -19.82
N LEU A 32 8.23 3.57 -20.55
CA LEU A 32 6.86 3.32 -20.99
C LEU A 32 6.82 2.60 -22.35
N PRO A 33 5.81 1.77 -22.65
CA PRO A 33 5.58 1.26 -24.00
C PRO A 33 5.30 2.42 -24.98
N GLU A 34 5.72 2.28 -26.24
CA GLU A 34 5.55 3.32 -27.28
C GLU A 34 4.09 3.79 -27.41
N ARG A 35 3.14 2.84 -27.39
CA ARG A 35 1.71 3.12 -27.42
C ARG A 35 1.25 4.03 -26.27
N THR A 36 1.84 3.87 -25.08
CA THR A 36 1.53 4.71 -23.92
C THR A 36 2.21 6.08 -24.05
N ARG A 37 3.45 6.12 -24.54
CA ARG A 37 4.18 7.40 -24.77
C ARG A 37 3.41 8.32 -25.71
N ASN A 38 2.87 7.78 -26.80
CA ASN A 38 2.16 8.56 -27.82
C ASN A 38 0.80 9.07 -27.35
N LYS A 39 0.27 8.54 -26.24
CA LYS A 39 -0.99 8.98 -25.64
C LYS A 39 -0.82 10.08 -24.60
N VAL A 40 0.40 10.42 -24.18
CA VAL A 40 0.62 11.44 -23.15
C VAL A 40 0.85 12.81 -23.81
N GLN A 41 0.02 13.78 -23.47
CA GLN A 41 0.16 15.18 -23.87
C GLN A 41 0.33 16.06 -22.63
N ILE A 42 1.35 16.91 -22.63
CA ILE A 42 1.62 17.85 -21.55
C ILE A 42 1.38 19.25 -22.12
N LEU A 43 0.29 19.88 -21.69
CA LEU A 43 -0.13 21.17 -22.21
C LEU A 43 0.65 22.33 -21.57
N GLY A 44 0.78 23.44 -22.30
CA GLY A 44 1.55 24.60 -21.87
C GLY A 44 0.95 25.26 -20.62
N LYS A 45 1.77 25.65 -19.64
CA LYS A 45 1.32 26.22 -18.36
C LYS A 45 0.40 27.44 -18.51
N SER A 46 0.64 28.30 -19.51
CA SER A 46 -0.15 29.50 -19.76
C SER A 46 -1.32 29.29 -20.73
N THR A 47 -1.26 28.26 -21.58
CA THR A 47 -2.17 28.07 -22.72
C THR A 47 -3.11 26.87 -22.58
N TRP A 48 -2.86 25.98 -21.62
CA TRP A 48 -3.58 24.71 -21.47
C TRP A 48 -5.10 24.85 -21.41
N ARG A 49 -5.63 25.98 -20.91
CA ARG A 49 -7.08 26.20 -20.80
C ARG A 49 -7.76 26.29 -22.17
N GLY A 50 -7.11 26.87 -23.16
CA GLY A 50 -7.62 26.90 -24.52
C GLY A 50 -7.39 25.57 -25.23
N GLU A 51 -6.19 24.99 -25.07
CA GLU A 51 -5.81 23.72 -25.70
C GLU A 51 -6.72 22.55 -25.26
N ILE A 52 -7.10 22.47 -23.98
CA ILE A 52 -7.96 21.38 -23.49
C ILE A 52 -9.39 21.44 -24.06
N LEU A 53 -9.91 22.63 -24.37
CA LEU A 53 -11.24 22.80 -24.97
C LEU A 53 -11.30 22.32 -26.42
N GLN A 54 -10.15 22.21 -27.10
CA GLN A 54 -10.07 21.60 -28.42
C GLN A 54 -10.20 20.08 -28.37
N MET A 55 -9.99 19.47 -27.20
CA MET A 55 -9.95 18.03 -26.99
C MET A 55 -11.16 17.51 -26.21
N ALA A 56 -11.76 18.35 -25.36
CA ALA A 56 -12.84 17.98 -24.46
C ALA A 56 -13.89 19.08 -24.35
N ARG A 57 -15.15 18.67 -24.14
CA ARG A 57 -16.27 19.60 -23.96
C ARG A 57 -16.23 20.26 -22.58
N ALA A 58 -16.65 21.53 -22.51
CA ALA A 58 -16.67 22.32 -21.28
C ALA A 58 -17.45 21.65 -20.13
N GLU A 59 -18.53 20.94 -20.45
CA GLU A 59 -19.41 20.25 -19.49
C GLU A 59 -18.74 19.02 -18.85
N ALA A 60 -17.64 18.52 -19.42
CA ALA A 60 -16.86 17.43 -18.87
C ALA A 60 -15.64 17.91 -18.07
N LEU A 61 -15.34 19.22 -18.09
CA LEU A 61 -14.14 19.79 -17.50
C LEU A 61 -14.44 20.48 -16.16
N PRO A 62 -13.63 20.27 -15.11
CA PRO A 62 -13.92 20.81 -13.78
C PRO A 62 -14.07 22.32 -13.73
N SER A 63 -15.20 22.80 -13.20
CA SER A 63 -15.48 24.24 -13.06
C SER A 63 -14.47 25.00 -12.19
N PHE A 64 -13.83 24.31 -11.24
CA PHE A 64 -12.78 24.89 -10.40
C PHE A 64 -11.45 25.16 -11.14
N TRP A 65 -11.33 24.78 -12.42
CA TRP A 65 -10.19 25.14 -13.28
C TRP A 65 -10.26 26.57 -13.85
N ASN A 66 -11.43 27.19 -13.77
CA ASN A 66 -11.63 28.58 -14.17
C ASN A 66 -10.80 29.51 -13.29
N ALA A 67 -10.35 30.64 -13.85
CA ALA A 67 -9.67 31.67 -13.09
C ALA A 67 -10.68 32.43 -12.22
N GLU A 68 -10.26 32.84 -11.02
CA GLU A 68 -11.08 33.66 -10.13
C GLU A 68 -11.37 35.02 -10.79
N GLY A 69 -12.65 35.41 -10.86
CA GLY A 69 -13.09 36.63 -11.54
C GLY A 69 -13.00 36.61 -13.08
N GLY A 70 -12.59 35.48 -13.67
CA GLY A 70 -12.49 35.30 -15.11
C GLY A 70 -13.73 34.68 -15.77
N GLU A 71 -13.64 34.45 -17.07
CA GLU A 71 -14.66 33.75 -17.85
C GLU A 71 -14.85 32.29 -17.37
N LYS A 72 -16.11 31.83 -17.35
CA LYS A 72 -16.48 30.45 -16.96
C LYS A 72 -16.40 29.51 -18.16
N LEU A 73 -15.19 29.09 -18.51
CA LEU A 73 -14.90 28.20 -19.63
C LEU A 73 -15.25 26.74 -19.34
N PHE A 74 -15.14 26.31 -18.08
CA PHE A 74 -15.37 24.92 -17.65
C PHE A 74 -16.60 24.82 -16.74
N LEU A 75 -17.41 23.78 -16.89
CA LEU A 75 -18.77 23.72 -16.33
C LEU A 75 -19.05 22.51 -15.44
N ALA A 76 -18.18 21.49 -15.41
CA ALA A 76 -18.44 20.28 -14.65
C ALA A 76 -18.34 20.52 -13.13
N ASP A 77 -19.32 20.02 -12.39
CA ASP A 77 -19.27 19.94 -10.93
C ASP A 77 -18.50 18.69 -10.50
N VAL A 78 -17.18 18.84 -10.37
CA VAL A 78 -16.28 17.77 -9.94
C VAL A 78 -15.88 18.00 -8.49
N LYS A 79 -16.16 17.01 -7.63
CA LYS A 79 -15.79 17.05 -6.22
C LYS A 79 -14.27 17.09 -6.07
N ARG A 80 -13.76 18.06 -5.30
CA ARG A 80 -12.36 18.07 -4.87
C ARG A 80 -12.16 17.09 -3.72
N SER A 81 -10.97 16.52 -3.63
CA SER A 81 -10.57 15.85 -2.39
C SER A 81 -10.63 16.84 -1.24
N MET A 82 -11.19 16.41 -0.12
CA MET A 82 -11.14 17.19 1.11
C MET A 82 -9.97 16.67 1.95
N PRO A 83 -9.21 17.54 2.62
CA PRO A 83 -8.32 17.11 3.68
C PRO A 83 -9.13 16.29 4.67
N ILE A 84 -8.63 15.09 5.00
CA ILE A 84 -9.22 14.29 6.07
C ILE A 84 -8.86 14.99 7.37
N ASP A 85 -9.86 15.30 8.20
CA ASP A 85 -9.63 15.90 9.51
C ASP A 85 -8.76 14.96 10.37
N PRO A 86 -7.57 15.40 10.84
CA PRO A 86 -6.74 14.60 11.73
C PRO A 86 -7.45 14.10 12.98
N ALA A 87 -8.51 14.77 13.44
CA ALA A 87 -9.32 14.31 14.56
C ALA A 87 -10.06 13.00 14.27
N ASN A 88 -10.33 12.70 12.99
CA ASN A 88 -10.99 11.50 12.49
C ASN A 88 -10.00 10.40 12.05
N TYR A 89 -8.69 10.63 12.20
CA TYR A 89 -7.73 9.55 11.97
C TYR A 89 -8.00 8.42 12.96
N HIS A 90 -7.70 7.19 12.55
CA HIS A 90 -7.73 6.06 13.47
C HIS A 90 -6.76 6.36 14.63
N LYS A 91 -7.34 6.60 15.81
CA LYS A 91 -6.59 6.81 17.04
C LYS A 91 -6.24 5.42 17.56
N THR A 92 -5.08 4.93 17.15
CA THR A 92 -4.54 3.73 17.77
C THR A 92 -4.17 4.10 19.21
N ASP A 93 -4.84 3.50 20.19
CA ASP A 93 -4.27 3.42 21.53
C ASP A 93 -2.95 2.67 21.37
N LYS A 94 -1.83 3.39 21.41
CA LYS A 94 -0.51 2.77 21.44
C LYS A 94 -0.48 1.95 22.72
N LEU A 95 -0.71 0.66 22.60
CA LEU A 95 -0.61 -0.28 23.70
C LEU A 95 0.78 -0.07 24.34
N PRO A 96 0.89 -0.06 25.68
CA PRO A 96 2.16 0.13 26.36
C PRO A 96 3.21 -0.83 25.78
N ARG A 97 4.47 -0.40 25.68
CA ARG A 97 5.53 -1.24 25.07
C ARG A 97 5.65 -2.61 25.75
N ASP A 98 5.38 -2.67 27.05
CA ASP A 98 5.42 -3.89 27.87
C ASP A 98 4.30 -4.88 27.54
N PHE A 99 3.30 -4.46 26.76
CA PHE A 99 2.23 -5.32 26.24
C PHE A 99 2.73 -6.30 25.16
N TYR A 100 3.84 -5.98 24.51
CA TYR A 100 4.41 -6.73 23.39
C TYR A 100 5.76 -7.36 23.76
N THR A 101 6.03 -8.52 23.16
CA THR A 101 7.38 -9.08 23.03
C THR A 101 8.04 -8.53 21.78
N ALA A 102 9.37 -8.34 21.78
CA ALA A 102 10.10 -7.84 20.62
C ALA A 102 11.04 -8.89 20.05
N ILE A 103 11.05 -9.01 18.72
CA ILE A 103 12.06 -9.76 17.97
C ILE A 103 12.79 -8.81 17.00
N SER A 104 14.08 -9.04 16.81
CA SER A 104 14.91 -8.28 15.88
C SER A 104 15.50 -9.23 14.84
N ILE A 105 15.18 -9.01 13.58
CA ILE A 105 15.54 -9.87 12.46
C ILE A 105 16.55 -9.12 11.59
N GLY A 106 17.77 -9.63 11.48
CA GLY A 106 18.81 -9.03 10.65
C GLY A 106 18.41 -8.90 9.18
N ALA A 107 19.06 -7.99 8.46
CA ALA A 107 18.92 -7.88 7.01
C ALA A 107 19.25 -9.22 6.33
N GLY A 108 18.43 -9.65 5.37
CA GLY A 108 18.64 -10.92 4.67
C GLY A 108 18.26 -12.16 5.49
N LYS A 109 17.61 -12.03 6.64
CA LYS A 109 17.30 -13.14 7.56
C LYS A 109 15.80 -13.32 7.80
N CYS A 110 15.46 -14.46 8.41
CA CYS A 110 14.13 -14.78 8.90
C CYS A 110 14.14 -14.97 10.42
N GLY A 111 12.99 -14.74 11.05
CA GLY A 111 12.74 -15.02 12.46
C GLY A 111 11.42 -15.76 12.64
N THR A 112 11.31 -16.54 13.72
CA THR A 112 10.13 -17.36 14.01
C THR A 112 9.75 -17.28 15.47
N VAL A 113 8.45 -17.25 15.73
CA VAL A 113 7.87 -17.39 17.08
C VAL A 113 6.98 -18.62 17.07
N GLU A 114 7.20 -19.56 17.98
CA GLU A 114 6.47 -20.82 18.04
C GLU A 114 5.46 -20.80 19.19
N VAL A 115 4.25 -21.31 18.92
CA VAL A 115 3.16 -21.37 19.87
C VAL A 115 2.49 -22.74 19.78
N GLU A 116 2.51 -23.48 20.88
CA GLU A 116 1.76 -24.73 21.01
C GLU A 116 0.27 -24.44 21.25
N ALA A 117 -0.60 -25.07 20.47
CA ALA A 117 -2.06 -24.91 20.59
C ALA A 117 -2.79 -26.23 20.30
N GLU A 118 -3.97 -26.35 20.88
CA GLU A 118 -4.85 -27.51 20.73
C GLU A 118 -5.91 -27.27 19.64
N LYS A 119 -6.41 -28.38 19.06
CA LYS A 119 -7.53 -28.33 18.13
C LYS A 119 -8.73 -27.61 18.75
N GLY A 120 -9.25 -26.61 18.05
CA GLY A 120 -10.40 -25.82 18.46
C GLY A 120 -10.05 -24.52 19.19
N GLN A 121 -8.81 -24.36 19.69
CA GLN A 121 -8.34 -23.08 20.23
C GLN A 121 -8.23 -22.02 19.15
N THR A 122 -8.31 -20.75 19.55
CA THR A 122 -8.09 -19.60 18.65
C THR A 122 -6.80 -18.90 19.02
N LEU A 123 -5.88 -18.81 18.07
CA LEU A 123 -4.71 -17.96 18.17
C LEU A 123 -5.10 -16.55 17.70
N ARG A 124 -4.91 -15.54 18.56
CA ARG A 124 -4.99 -14.13 18.16
C ARG A 124 -3.62 -13.50 18.22
N TRP A 125 -3.31 -12.64 17.27
CA TRP A 125 -2.04 -11.94 17.27
C TRP A 125 -2.16 -10.48 16.85
N LYS A 126 -1.25 -9.69 17.42
CA LYS A 126 -1.03 -8.29 17.06
C LYS A 126 0.44 -8.04 16.80
N PHE A 127 0.78 -7.43 15.66
CA PHE A 127 2.15 -7.09 15.29
C PHE A 127 2.31 -5.60 14.96
N GLU A 128 3.44 -5.02 15.37
CA GLU A 128 3.92 -3.72 14.90
C GLU A 128 5.34 -3.89 14.35
N SER A 129 5.65 -3.27 13.22
CA SER A 129 6.99 -3.26 12.63
C SER A 129 7.52 -1.85 12.37
N ASP A 130 8.84 -1.69 12.36
CA ASP A 130 9.53 -0.49 11.90
C ASP A 130 9.95 -0.53 10.42
N GLY A 131 9.64 -1.61 9.71
CA GLY A 131 9.97 -1.79 8.29
C GLY A 131 9.07 -2.79 7.57
N HIS A 132 9.31 -2.97 6.26
CA HIS A 132 8.63 -3.97 5.43
C HIS A 132 9.02 -5.39 5.83
N PHE A 133 8.13 -6.37 5.64
CA PHE A 133 8.42 -7.78 5.93
C PHE A 133 7.45 -8.74 5.24
N CYS A 134 7.83 -10.03 5.17
CA CYS A 134 6.91 -11.11 4.79
C CYS A 134 6.43 -11.84 6.05
N PHE A 135 5.22 -12.38 6.00
CA PHE A 135 4.61 -13.09 7.12
C PHE A 135 3.89 -14.36 6.69
N ALA A 136 3.95 -15.40 7.51
CA ALA A 136 3.18 -16.63 7.35
C ALA A 136 3.02 -17.34 8.70
N VAL A 137 1.98 -18.16 8.83
CA VAL A 137 1.87 -19.12 9.94
C VAL A 137 1.93 -20.52 9.36
N HIS A 138 2.89 -21.31 9.84
CA HIS A 138 3.04 -22.72 9.50
C HIS A 138 2.60 -23.57 10.69
N PHE A 139 2.03 -24.75 10.43
CA PHE A 139 1.71 -25.74 11.44
C PHE A 139 2.63 -26.95 11.30
N LYS A 140 3.12 -27.45 12.45
CA LYS A 140 3.91 -28.68 12.56
C LYS A 140 3.32 -29.58 13.65
N SER A 141 3.29 -30.89 13.40
CA SER A 141 2.87 -31.91 14.37
C SER A 141 3.86 -33.08 14.35
N GLY A 142 4.70 -33.19 15.38
CA GLY A 142 5.79 -34.19 15.40
C GLY A 142 6.79 -33.99 14.26
N GLU A 143 7.23 -35.08 13.61
CA GLU A 143 8.22 -35.05 12.53
C GLU A 143 7.64 -34.73 11.13
N THR A 144 6.36 -34.34 11.03
CA THR A 144 5.78 -34.00 9.72
C THR A 144 6.33 -32.68 9.17
N SER A 145 6.39 -32.60 7.83
CA SER A 145 6.79 -31.37 7.15
C SER A 145 5.83 -30.22 7.50
N PRO A 146 6.34 -28.98 7.66
CA PRO A 146 5.50 -27.85 8.02
C PRO A 146 4.49 -27.55 6.91
N ARG A 147 3.20 -27.47 7.26
CA ARG A 147 2.14 -27.07 6.33
C ARG A 147 1.74 -25.62 6.57
N LEU A 148 1.28 -24.93 5.54
CA LEU A 148 0.77 -23.56 5.69
C LEU A 148 -0.58 -23.60 6.45
N ALA A 149 -0.69 -22.84 7.54
CA ALA A 149 -1.89 -22.73 8.36
C ALA A 149 -2.61 -21.39 8.19
N TYR A 150 -1.90 -20.36 7.72
CA TYR A 150 -2.42 -19.03 7.41
C TYR A 150 -1.83 -18.53 6.09
N PRO A 151 -2.57 -17.77 5.25
CA PRO A 151 -2.06 -17.26 3.98
C PRO A 151 -0.69 -16.58 4.09
N LYS A 152 0.23 -16.93 3.19
CA LYS A 152 1.54 -16.27 3.12
C LYS A 152 1.38 -14.87 2.54
N LEU A 153 1.74 -13.86 3.34
CA LEU A 153 1.79 -12.47 2.93
C LEU A 153 3.22 -12.15 2.49
N ASN A 154 3.44 -12.07 1.18
CA ASN A 154 4.77 -11.85 0.59
C ASN A 154 5.32 -10.44 0.81
N GLN A 155 4.47 -9.47 1.19
CA GLN A 155 4.91 -8.14 1.56
C GLN A 155 3.85 -7.44 2.40
N ILE A 156 4.21 -7.08 3.62
CA ILE A 156 3.45 -6.19 4.50
C ILE A 156 4.18 -4.85 4.52
N PRO A 157 3.51 -3.74 4.15
CA PRO A 157 4.15 -2.43 4.18
C PRO A 157 4.32 -1.95 5.63
N GLY A 158 5.56 -1.63 6.03
CA GLY A 158 5.86 -0.92 7.27
C GLY A 158 6.60 0.40 7.00
N PRO A 159 6.91 1.20 8.03
CA PRO A 159 6.56 0.99 9.44
C PRO A 159 5.05 0.99 9.65
N THR A 160 4.55 0.11 10.51
CA THR A 160 3.10 0.01 10.76
C THR A 160 2.63 1.14 11.66
N PHE A 161 1.71 1.97 11.17
CA PHE A 161 1.02 2.99 11.98
C PHE A 161 -0.17 2.43 12.76
N VAL A 162 -0.75 1.34 12.24
CA VAL A 162 -1.82 0.56 12.87
C VAL A 162 -1.27 -0.87 13.02
N PRO A 163 -1.38 -1.48 14.22
CA PRO A 163 -0.95 -2.87 14.40
C PRO A 163 -1.69 -3.80 13.44
N PHE A 164 -0.97 -4.77 12.90
CA PHE A 164 -1.58 -5.88 12.17
C PHE A 164 -2.26 -6.80 13.19
N ASP A 165 -3.58 -6.92 13.15
CA ASP A 165 -4.41 -7.71 14.07
C ASP A 165 -5.16 -8.78 13.29
N ASP A 166 -5.01 -10.04 13.67
CA ASP A 166 -5.74 -11.14 13.06
C ASP A 166 -5.82 -12.37 13.99
N GLN A 167 -6.56 -13.39 13.56
CA GLN A 167 -6.79 -14.61 14.30
C GLN A 167 -6.82 -15.86 13.41
N LEU A 168 -6.56 -17.02 14.01
CA LEU A 168 -6.67 -18.33 13.38
C LEU A 168 -7.27 -19.34 14.36
N GLN A 169 -8.30 -20.04 13.93
CA GLN A 169 -8.79 -21.21 14.65
C GLN A 169 -7.90 -22.42 14.33
N CYS A 170 -7.42 -23.11 15.37
CA CYS A 170 -6.52 -24.25 15.24
C CYS A 170 -7.27 -25.51 14.78
N ASP A 171 -7.03 -25.95 13.54
CA ASP A 171 -7.64 -27.17 13.00
C ASP A 171 -7.09 -28.47 13.63
N ALA A 172 -5.88 -28.39 14.19
CA ALA A 172 -5.16 -29.53 14.77
C ALA A 172 -4.29 -29.09 15.96
N THR A 173 -4.06 -30.04 16.87
CA THR A 173 -3.14 -29.87 18.02
C THR A 173 -1.69 -29.99 17.57
N GLY A 174 -0.84 -29.03 17.94
CA GLY A 174 0.57 -29.02 17.57
C GLY A 174 1.20 -27.63 17.71
N VAL A 175 2.29 -27.41 16.98
CA VAL A 175 3.06 -26.15 17.02
C VAL A 175 2.70 -25.28 15.82
N TYR A 176 2.27 -24.06 16.10
CA TYR A 176 2.05 -23.00 15.11
C TYR A 176 3.25 -22.05 15.12
N GLN A 177 3.96 -22.00 14.00
CA GLN A 177 5.17 -21.21 13.79
C GLN A 177 4.83 -19.94 13.01
N PHE A 178 4.85 -18.81 13.72
CA PHE A 178 4.74 -17.47 13.16
C PHE A 178 6.08 -17.08 12.56
N TRP A 179 6.15 -17.10 11.23
CA TRP A 179 7.35 -16.82 10.47
C TRP A 179 7.32 -15.40 9.92
N PHE A 180 8.45 -14.71 10.10
CA PHE A 180 8.68 -13.35 9.61
C PHE A 180 9.97 -13.33 8.78
N SER A 181 9.94 -12.71 7.60
CA SER A 181 11.12 -12.58 6.73
C SER A 181 11.49 -11.13 6.45
N ASN A 182 12.78 -10.85 6.63
CA ASN A 182 13.48 -9.62 6.29
C ASN A 182 14.49 -9.87 5.15
N GLU A 183 14.26 -10.90 4.32
CA GLU A 183 15.20 -11.32 3.27
C GLU A 183 15.37 -10.27 2.15
N HIS A 184 14.37 -9.41 1.96
CA HIS A 184 14.43 -8.33 0.97
C HIS A 184 15.28 -7.13 1.42
N ALA A 185 15.57 -6.99 2.72
CA ALA A 185 16.33 -5.87 3.24
C ALA A 185 17.85 -6.11 3.12
N TRP A 186 18.58 -5.08 2.68
CA TRP A 186 20.04 -5.15 2.51
C TRP A 186 20.81 -4.63 3.73
N LEU A 187 20.26 -3.63 4.43
CA LEU A 187 20.95 -2.93 5.52
C LEU A 187 20.16 -2.90 6.83
N HIS A 188 18.83 -2.77 6.74
CA HIS A 188 17.98 -2.54 7.90
C HIS A 188 17.63 -3.86 8.61
N ALA A 189 17.90 -3.91 9.92
CA ALA A 189 17.39 -4.96 10.79
C ALA A 189 15.96 -4.62 11.20
N LEU A 190 15.02 -5.51 10.85
CA LEU A 190 13.61 -5.38 11.11
C LEU A 190 13.30 -5.66 12.58
N LYS A 191 12.60 -4.74 13.26
CA LYS A 191 12.09 -4.94 14.61
C LYS A 191 10.59 -5.18 14.55
N ILE A 192 10.17 -6.32 15.06
CA ILE A 192 8.75 -6.66 15.19
C ILE A 192 8.42 -6.72 16.68
N ARG A 193 7.44 -5.91 17.09
CA ARG A 193 6.76 -6.08 18.37
C ARG A 193 5.54 -6.94 18.14
N HIS A 194 5.37 -7.99 18.92
CA HIS A 194 4.28 -8.93 18.76
C HIS A 194 3.64 -9.31 20.09
N ARG A 195 2.35 -9.63 20.04
CA ARG A 195 1.64 -10.34 21.09
C ARG A 195 0.84 -11.44 20.44
N ILE A 196 0.98 -12.65 20.95
CA ILE A 196 0.22 -13.81 20.49
C ILE A 196 -0.44 -14.40 21.72
N SER A 197 -1.77 -14.50 21.70
CA SER A 197 -2.56 -15.08 22.77
C SER A 197 -3.34 -16.29 22.26
N LYS A 198 -3.62 -17.21 23.18
CA LYS A 198 -4.40 -18.41 22.96
C LYS A 198 -5.71 -18.26 23.73
N GLU A 199 -6.83 -18.46 23.05
CA GLU A 199 -8.18 -18.47 23.61
C GLU A 199 -8.84 -19.84 23.40
#